data_AF-A0A537NJQ2-F1
#
_entry.id   AF-A0A537NJQ2-F1
#
_cell.length_a   1.000
_cell.length_b   1.000
_cell.length_c   1.000
_cell.angle_alpha   90.00
_cell.angle_beta   90.00
_cell.angle_gamma   90.00
#
_symmetry.space_group_name_H-M   'P 1'
#
loop_
_entity.id
_entity.type
_entity.pdbx_description
1 polymer ?
#
loop_
_entity_poly.entity_id
_entity_poly.type
_entity_poly.pdbx_seq_one_letter_code
_entity_poly.pdbx_strand_id
1 'polypeptide(L)'
;MLAQSLIAWRIAGSIRRTSGGAILLRAGRKEIRIEPAPNNLPFRWMVGVDGRERGAISLLAVLRQVRAAIDPAYTPNNRVRIAVSPQVPS
;
A
#
# COMPACT_ATOMS: atom_id res chain seq x y z
N MET A 1 3.88 6.70 9.17
CA MET A 1 3.98 6.19 7.78
C MET A 1 2.61 5.99 7.13
N LEU A 2 1.83 4.94 7.42
CA LEU A 2 0.58 4.69 6.66
C LEU A 2 -0.43 5.87 6.66
N ALA A 3 -0.65 6.53 7.81
CA ALA A 3 -1.50 7.73 7.90
C ALA A 3 -0.98 8.89 7.05
N GLN A 4 0.35 9.12 7.06
CA GLN A 4 0.99 10.15 6.24
C GLN A 4 0.89 9.81 4.74
N SER A 5 0.96 8.53 4.38
CA SER A 5 0.76 8.09 3.00
C SER A 5 -0.65 8.38 2.49
N LEU A 6 -1.69 8.16 3.32
CA LEU A 6 -3.07 8.53 2.95
C LEU A 6 -3.21 10.03 2.66
N ILE A 7 -2.60 10.87 3.50
CA ILE A 7 -2.57 12.32 3.28
C ILE A 7 -1.85 12.66 1.96
N ALA A 8 -0.68 12.06 1.72
CA ALA A 8 0.09 12.28 0.50
C ALA A 8 -0.66 11.86 -0.78
N TRP A 9 -1.48 10.81 -0.69
CA TRP A 9 -2.31 10.34 -1.82
C TRP A 9 -3.65 11.09 -1.93
N ARG A 10 -3.94 12.01 -0.99
CA ARG A 10 -5.22 12.73 -0.90
C ARG A 10 -6.43 11.81 -0.77
N ILE A 11 -6.28 10.72 0.00
CA ILE A 11 -7.33 9.73 0.22
C ILE A 11 -7.87 9.86 1.64
N ALA A 12 -9.17 10.13 1.74
CA ALA A 12 -9.88 10.12 3.02
C ALA A 12 -9.98 8.69 3.55
N GLY A 13 -9.55 8.47 4.78
CA GLY A 13 -9.60 7.17 5.43
C GLY A 13 -9.25 7.24 6.90
N SER A 14 -9.49 6.13 7.60
CA SER A 14 -9.15 5.97 9.01
C SER A 14 -8.26 4.77 9.19
N ILE A 15 -7.37 4.85 10.19
CA ILE A 15 -6.46 3.78 10.56
C ILE A 15 -6.66 3.49 12.04
N ARG A 16 -6.82 2.21 12.39
CA ARG A 16 -6.80 1.73 13.77
C ARG A 16 -5.83 0.59 13.92
N ARG A 17 -5.22 0.51 15.11
CA ARG A 17 -4.53 -0.69 15.55
C ARG A 17 -5.51 -1.54 16.36
N THR A 18 -5.43 -2.85 16.16
CA THR A 18 -6.15 -3.84 16.97
C THR A 18 -5.27 -4.30 18.13
N SER A 19 -5.88 -4.90 19.15
CA SER A 19 -5.16 -5.50 20.28
C SER A 19 -4.22 -6.64 19.84
N GLY A 20 -4.55 -7.34 18.75
CA GLY A 20 -3.71 -8.40 18.17
C GLY A 20 -2.57 -7.91 17.26
N GLY A 21 -2.27 -6.62 17.25
CA GLY A 21 -1.17 -6.06 16.46
C GLY A 21 -1.46 -5.85 14.97
N ALA A 22 -2.65 -6.23 14.50
CA ALA A 22 -3.10 -5.91 13.14
C ALA A 22 -3.47 -4.42 13.01
N ILE A 23 -3.27 -3.87 11.81
CA ILE A 23 -3.68 -2.54 11.40
C ILE A 23 -4.90 -2.68 10.50
N LEU A 24 -5.98 -1.99 10.85
CA LEU A 24 -7.17 -1.86 10.02
C LEU A 24 -7.19 -0.49 9.37
N LEU A 25 -7.35 -0.47 8.05
CA LEU A 25 -7.52 0.74 7.26
C LEU A 25 -8.89 0.70 6.59
N ARG A 26 -9.66 1.77 6.75
CA ARG A 26 -10.92 1.98 6.02
C ARG A 26 -10.78 3.21 5.15
N ALA A 27 -11.01 3.06 3.85
CA ALA A 27 -11.02 4.15 2.88
C ALA A 27 -12.09 3.88 1.82
N GLY A 28 -13.02 4.83 1.63
CA GLY A 28 -14.18 4.62 0.77
C GLY A 28 -14.98 3.36 1.16
N ARG A 29 -15.18 2.46 0.20
CA ARG A 29 -15.86 1.15 0.41
C ARG A 29 -14.90 0.00 0.71
N LYS A 30 -13.60 0.28 0.85
CA LYS A 30 -12.57 -0.74 1.07
C LYS A 30 -12.22 -0.81 2.55
N GLU A 31 -12.17 -2.03 3.05
CA GLU A 31 -11.53 -2.36 4.32
C GLU A 31 -10.28 -3.18 4.03
N ILE A 32 -9.17 -2.76 4.61
CA ILE A 32 -7.86 -3.40 4.45
C ILE A 32 -7.34 -3.79 5.81
N ARG A 33 -6.95 -5.05 5.93
CA ARG A 33 -6.32 -5.60 7.13
C ARG A 33 -4.85 -5.88 6.84
N ILE A 34 -3.97 -5.37 7.68
CA ILE A 34 -2.53 -5.61 7.60
C ILE A 34 -2.11 -6.27 8.90
N GLU A 35 -1.58 -7.48 8.83
CA GLU A 35 -1.16 -8.23 10.00
C GLU A 35 0.23 -8.84 9.80
N PRO A 36 0.94 -9.18 10.88
CA PRO A 36 2.18 -9.95 10.78
C PRO A 36 1.93 -11.24 10.00
N ALA A 37 2.83 -11.59 9.09
CA ALA A 37 2.71 -12.86 8.39
C ALA A 37 3.00 -14.04 9.33
N PRO A 38 2.39 -15.20 9.10
CA PRO A 38 2.79 -16.45 9.72
C PRO A 38 4.30 -16.72 9.54
N ASN A 39 4.95 -17.25 10.57
CA ASN A 39 6.40 -17.47 10.61
C ASN A 39 6.93 -18.47 9.55
N ASN A 40 6.04 -19.21 8.89
CA ASN A 40 6.37 -20.19 7.85
C ASN A 40 6.34 -19.60 6.43
N LEU A 41 6.07 -18.30 6.28
CA LEU A 41 6.06 -17.62 4.98
C LEU A 41 7.26 -16.68 4.83
N PRO A 42 7.77 -16.46 3.61
CA PRO A 42 8.87 -15.52 3.36
C PRO A 42 8.43 -14.04 3.41
N PHE A 43 7.23 -13.76 3.92
CA PHE A 43 6.67 -12.42 4.01
C PHE A 43 6.76 -11.90 5.43
N ARG A 44 6.79 -10.57 5.58
CA ARG A 44 6.75 -9.93 6.90
C ARG A 44 5.33 -9.55 7.32
N TRP A 45 4.47 -9.27 6.34
CA TRP A 45 3.06 -8.94 6.55
C TRP A 45 2.15 -9.67 5.57
N MET A 46 0.92 -9.89 5.99
CA MET A 46 -0.21 -10.21 5.12
C MET A 46 -1.08 -8.97 4.97
N VAL A 47 -1.47 -8.67 3.74
CA VAL A 47 -2.39 -7.57 3.39
C VAL A 47 -3.66 -8.18 2.83
N GLY A 48 -4.74 -8.13 3.61
CA GLY A 48 -6.08 -8.54 3.24
C GLY A 48 -6.88 -7.39 2.63
N VAL A 49 -7.42 -7.58 1.42
CA VAL A 49 -8.30 -6.63 0.72
C VAL A 49 -9.46 -7.42 0.13
N ASP A 50 -10.70 -7.07 0.48
CA ASP A 50 -11.93 -7.70 -0.05
C ASP A 50 -11.89 -9.25 -0.04
N GLY A 51 -11.42 -9.85 1.06
CA GLY A 51 -11.33 -11.32 1.21
C GLY A 51 -10.18 -11.98 0.45
N ARG A 52 -9.29 -11.21 -0.18
CA ARG A 52 -8.03 -11.71 -0.77
C ARG A 52 -6.85 -11.28 0.06
N GLU A 53 -5.95 -12.22 0.35
CA GLU A 53 -4.72 -11.94 1.08
C GLU A 53 -3.50 -12.00 0.16
N ARG A 54 -2.58 -11.07 0.37
CA ARG A 54 -1.29 -11.01 -0.34
C ARG A 54 -0.16 -10.77 0.65
N GLY A 55 0.93 -11.51 0.48
CA GLY A 55 2.15 -11.31 1.25
C GLY A 55 2.89 -10.04 0.86
N ALA A 56 3.52 -9.38 1.83
CA ALA A 56 4.38 -8.23 1.64
C ALA A 56 5.69 -8.40 2.42
N ILE A 57 6.82 -8.35 1.70
CA ILE A 57 8.17 -8.50 2.28
C ILE A 57 8.70 -7.21 2.92
N SER A 58 8.16 -6.05 2.53
CA SER A 58 8.66 -4.74 2.94
C SER A 58 7.51 -3.75 3.17
N LEU A 59 7.77 -2.69 3.93
CA LEU A 59 6.80 -1.61 4.12
C LEU A 59 6.39 -0.98 2.79
N LEU A 60 7.32 -0.84 1.84
CA LEU A 60 7.02 -0.33 0.50
C LEU A 60 6.04 -1.24 -0.24
N ALA A 61 6.19 -2.56 -0.13
CA ALA A 61 5.26 -3.51 -0.72
C ALA A 61 3.85 -3.39 -0.09
N VAL A 62 3.76 -3.21 1.23
CA VAL A 62 2.49 -2.93 1.92
C VAL A 62 1.85 -1.66 1.37
N LEU A 63 2.59 -0.55 1.31
CA LEU A 63 2.07 0.73 0.81
C LEU A 63 1.61 0.64 -0.65
N ARG A 64 2.35 -0.08 -1.50
CA ARG A 64 1.97 -0.31 -2.90
C ARG A 64 0.66 -1.09 -3.02
N GLN A 65 0.52 -2.18 -2.26
CA GLN A 65 -0.69 -3.01 -2.27
C GLN A 65 -1.90 -2.24 -1.72
N VAL A 66 -1.72 -1.51 -0.62
CA VAL A 66 -2.76 -0.64 -0.03
C VAL A 66 -3.20 0.40 -1.06
N ARG A 67 -2.26 1.15 -1.65
CA ARG A 67 -2.60 2.19 -2.62
C ARG A 67 -3.34 1.62 -3.83
N ALA A 68 -2.87 0.50 -4.38
CA ALA A 68 -3.55 -0.18 -5.49
C ALA A 68 -4.98 -0.64 -5.17
N ALA A 69 -5.30 -0.85 -3.90
CA ALA A 69 -6.65 -1.22 -3.49
C ALA A 69 -7.58 -0.01 -3.31
N ILE A 70 -7.07 1.15 -2.92
CA ILE A 70 -7.89 2.30 -2.48
C ILE A 70 -7.82 3.54 -3.40
N ASP A 71 -6.85 3.59 -4.31
CA ASP A 71 -6.63 4.70 -5.24
C ASP A 71 -6.93 4.24 -6.67
N PRO A 72 -8.13 4.53 -7.23
CA PRO A 72 -8.46 4.15 -8.60
C PRO A 72 -7.56 4.79 -9.65
N ALA A 73 -6.93 5.93 -9.34
CA ALA A 73 -5.98 6.59 -10.23
C ALA A 73 -4.58 5.97 -10.16
N TYR A 74 -4.31 5.11 -9.17
CA TYR A 74 -3.03 4.45 -9.04
C TYR A 74 -2.91 3.28 -10.02
N THR A 75 -2.06 3.47 -11.02
CA THR A 75 -1.69 2.40 -11.95
C THR A 75 -0.37 1.77 -11.48
N PRO A 76 -0.38 0.56 -10.87
CA PRO A 76 0.81 -0.03 -10.25
C PRO A 76 1.95 -0.33 -11.24
N ASN A 77 1.64 -0.37 -12.54
CA ASN A 77 2.58 -0.62 -13.63
C ASN A 77 2.81 0.59 -14.54
N ASN A 78 2.55 1.82 -14.06
CA ASN A 78 2.89 3.00 -14.83
C ASN A 78 4.43 3.13 -14.91
N ARG A 79 5.01 2.54 -15.96
CA ARG A 79 6.44 2.64 -16.26
C ARG A 79 6.72 4.08 -16.63
N VAL A 80 7.08 4.89 -15.64
CA VAL A 80 7.65 6.22 -15.87
C VAL A 80 9.00 5.99 -16.57
N ARG A 81 9.05 6.30 -17.87
CA ARG A 81 10.32 6.37 -18.60
C ARG A 81 10.99 7.65 -18.14
N ILE A 82 11.99 7.53 -17.26
CA ILE A 82 12.86 8.65 -16.93
C ILE A 82 13.79 8.82 -18.12
N ALA A 83 13.63 9.90 -18.89
CA ALA A 83 14.59 10.25 -19.92
C ALA A 83 15.93 10.58 -19.24
N VAL A 84 16.99 9.86 -19.62
CA VAL A 84 18.30 9.93 -18.96
C VAL A 84 19.13 11.12 -19.45
N SER A 85 18.69 11.85 -20.48
CA SER A 85 19.48 12.91 -21.09
C SER A 85 18.96 14.30 -20.74
N PRO A 86 19.79 15.21 -20.18
CA PRO A 86 19.45 16.63 -20.15
C PRO A 86 19.37 17.16 -21.58
N GLN A 87 18.32 17.92 -21.92
CA GLN A 87 18.28 18.69 -23.15
C GLN A 87 19.26 19.85 -23.00
N VAL A 88 20.43 19.73 -23.63
CA VAL A 88 21.36 20.86 -23.81
C VAL A 88 20.81 21.70 -24.97
N PRO A 89 20.56 23.01 -24.79
CA PRO A 89 20.16 23.89 -25.88
C PRO A 89 21.28 23.96 -26.92
N SER A 90 20.93 23.87 -28.21
CA SER A 90 21.83 24.17 -29.34
C SER A 90 21.83 25.66 -29.65
#